data_AF-A0A1H9TM57-F1
#
_entry.id   AF-A0A1H9TM57-F1
#
_cell.length_a   1.000
_cell.length_b   1.000
_cell.length_c   1.000
_cell.angle_alpha   90.00
_cell.angle_beta   90.00
_cell.angle_gamma   90.00
#
_symmetry.space_group_name_H-M   'P 1'
#
loop_
_entity.id
_entity.type
_entity.pdbx_description
1 polymer ?
#
loop_
_entity_poly.entity_id
_entity_poly.type
_entity_poly.pdbx_seq_one_letter_code
_entity_poly.pdbx_strand_id
1 'polypeptide(L)'
;MRINGRSLRVDHPRLGSVDADLTGTIHALAGNEHPKAPRRLAQSLIDQMLAAPRGEGTTTANVYAALRPRLKPVEDGTGNFTRDTQLTVVLDTGDGFKTMTERALARIDEPDTLRRAAQVNLRADIESTFDVQVTEREGGVISIEAVGSELASAATDLAMVLDTFAPRIDRSQGLLFGIPSHSTIYVAPVEAGQPLIDALNCLAKLCVTYPTGQPLSRLVHFWMDGAVDTLSSFDRDAGAIVITPNDYLTRLLRPDGNAEG
;
A
#
# COMPACT_ATOMS: atom_id res chain seq x y z
N MET A 1 2.31 -33.52 16.70
CA MET A 1 3.48 -32.84 17.28
C MET A 1 4.43 -33.88 17.86
N ARG A 2 5.68 -33.90 17.39
CA ARG A 2 6.74 -34.81 17.83
C ARG A 2 7.99 -33.99 18.18
N ILE A 3 8.63 -34.27 19.30
CA ILE A 3 9.89 -33.61 19.70
C ILE A 3 11.00 -34.66 19.68
N ASN A 4 12.06 -34.41 18.91
CA ASN A 4 13.25 -35.25 18.86
C ASN A 4 14.49 -34.42 19.19
N GLY A 5 14.94 -34.49 20.44
CA GLY A 5 16.10 -33.75 20.91
C GLY A 5 15.93 -32.23 20.75
N ARG A 6 16.73 -31.63 19.85
CA ARG A 6 16.69 -30.20 19.55
C ARG A 6 15.78 -29.85 18.37
N SER A 7 15.00 -30.80 17.87
CA SER A 7 14.05 -30.57 16.77
C SER A 7 12.61 -30.79 17.24
N LEU A 8 11.72 -29.89 16.83
CA LEU A 8 10.28 -29.99 17.02
C LEU A 8 9.61 -30.13 15.65
N ARG A 9 8.80 -31.17 15.47
CA ARG A 9 7.96 -31.38 14.29
C ARG A 9 6.49 -31.20 14.64
N VAL A 10 5.77 -30.31 13.96
CA VAL A 10 4.34 -30.06 14.13
C VAL A 10 3.61 -30.39 12.84
N ASP A 11 2.69 -31.34 12.90
CA ASP A 11 1.82 -31.65 11.77
C ASP A 11 0.70 -30.61 11.69
N HIS A 12 0.71 -29.80 10.62
CA HIS A 12 -0.22 -28.71 10.41
C HIS A 12 -1.20 -29.04 9.27
N PRO A 13 -2.53 -28.88 9.48
CA PRO A 13 -3.55 -29.35 8.54
C PRO A 13 -3.52 -28.68 7.15
N ARG A 14 -2.81 -27.55 6.99
CA ARG A 14 -2.66 -26.84 5.70
C ARG A 14 -1.23 -26.73 5.17
N LEU A 15 -0.22 -26.86 6.03
CA LEU A 15 1.19 -26.61 5.69
C LEU A 15 2.02 -27.91 5.64
N GLY A 16 1.39 -29.06 5.88
CA GLY A 16 2.12 -30.32 6.05
C GLY A 16 2.88 -30.35 7.37
N SER A 17 3.97 -31.13 7.42
CA SER A 17 4.77 -31.27 8.64
C SER A 17 5.81 -30.15 8.72
N VAL A 18 5.81 -29.40 9.83
CA VAL A 18 6.66 -28.22 10.06
C VAL A 18 7.74 -28.57 11.08
N ASP A 19 9.01 -28.41 10.72
CA ASP A 19 10.15 -28.62 11.61
C ASP A 19 10.72 -27.31 12.16
N ALA A 20 11.11 -27.30 13.44
CA ALA A 20 11.72 -26.18 14.13
C ALA A 20 12.97 -26.61 14.91
N ASP A 21 14.07 -25.85 14.78
CA ASP A 21 15.27 -26.03 15.59
C ASP A 21 15.11 -25.30 16.94
N LEU A 22 15.14 -26.06 18.02
CA LEU A 22 15.00 -25.61 19.40
C LEU A 22 16.33 -25.19 20.03
N THR A 23 17.47 -25.30 19.33
CA THR A 23 18.80 -25.06 19.93
C THR A 23 18.91 -23.68 20.58
N GLY A 24 18.47 -22.63 19.88
CA GLY A 24 18.47 -21.26 20.43
C GLY A 24 17.52 -21.08 21.61
N THR A 25 16.35 -21.71 21.54
CA THR A 25 15.33 -21.67 22.60
C THR A 25 15.79 -22.41 23.85
N ILE A 26 16.46 -23.56 23.70
CA ILE A 26 17.03 -24.36 24.79
C ILE A 26 18.15 -23.60 25.49
N HIS A 27 19.05 -22.94 24.74
CA HIS A 27 20.10 -22.11 25.33
C HIS A 27 19.53 -20.89 26.06
N ALA A 28 18.48 -20.26 25.53
CA ALA A 28 17.83 -19.11 26.17
C ALA A 28 16.99 -19.49 27.41
N LEU A 29 16.46 -20.73 27.47
CA LEU A 29 15.76 -21.26 28.64
C LEU A 29 16.75 -21.67 29.75
N ALA A 30 17.92 -22.20 29.38
CA ALA A 30 18.96 -22.63 30.32
C ALA A 30 19.65 -21.45 31.06
N GLY A 31 19.52 -20.22 30.56
CA GLY A 31 20.15 -19.03 31.14
C GLY A 31 19.20 -18.02 31.78
N ASN A 32 17.91 -18.33 31.96
CA ASN A 32 16.92 -17.30 32.30
C ASN A 32 15.84 -17.80 33.29
N GLU A 33 15.95 -17.39 34.56
CA GLU A 33 15.01 -17.75 35.64
C GLU A 33 13.76 -16.84 35.72
N HIS A 34 13.50 -16.02 34.68
CA HIS A 34 12.46 -15.01 34.74
C HIS A 34 11.05 -15.56 34.38
N PRO A 35 9.99 -15.28 35.16
CA PRO A 35 8.64 -15.87 34.95
C PRO A 35 7.92 -15.48 33.65
N LYS A 36 8.42 -14.48 32.91
CA LYS A 36 7.91 -14.08 31.58
C LYS A 36 8.75 -14.61 30.42
N ALA A 37 9.89 -15.26 30.72
CA ALA A 37 10.75 -15.90 29.73
C ALA A 37 9.99 -16.94 28.89
N PRO A 38 9.11 -17.81 29.43
CA PRO A 38 8.41 -18.82 28.63
C PRO A 38 7.53 -18.23 27.53
N ARG A 39 6.87 -17.09 27.79
CA ARG A 39 5.96 -16.44 26.83
C ARG A 39 6.73 -15.67 25.75
N ARG A 40 7.84 -15.02 26.10
CA ARG A 40 8.76 -14.39 25.13
C ARG A 40 9.49 -15.42 24.27
N LEU A 41 9.84 -16.56 24.85
CA LEU A 41 10.46 -17.66 24.14
C LEU A 41 9.47 -18.37 23.21
N ALA A 42 8.22 -18.56 23.62
CA ALA A 42 7.16 -19.04 22.75
C ALA A 42 6.90 -18.08 21.58
N GLN A 43 6.88 -16.76 21.83
CA GLN A 43 6.74 -15.76 20.78
C GLN A 43 7.95 -15.75 19.84
N SER A 44 9.17 -15.81 20.37
CA SER A 44 10.39 -15.89 19.55
C SER A 44 10.48 -17.20 18.76
N LEU A 45 9.96 -18.31 19.30
CA LEU A 45 9.89 -19.59 18.61
C LEU A 45 8.84 -19.54 17.51
N ILE A 46 7.67 -18.94 17.76
CA ILE A 46 6.63 -18.69 16.74
C ILE A 46 7.19 -17.76 15.66
N ASP A 47 7.87 -16.68 16.03
CA ASP A 47 8.51 -15.75 15.10
C ASP A 47 9.63 -16.44 14.30
N GLN A 48 10.37 -17.38 14.89
CA GLN A 48 11.37 -18.19 14.20
C GLN A 48 10.75 -19.29 13.33
N MET A 49 9.64 -19.91 13.74
CA MET A 49 8.88 -20.87 12.93
C MET A 49 8.21 -20.19 11.74
N LEU A 50 7.79 -18.93 11.91
CA LEU A 50 7.23 -18.08 10.86
C LEU A 50 8.32 -17.35 10.05
N ALA A 51 9.55 -17.24 10.57
CA ALA A 51 10.69 -16.63 9.87
C ALA A 51 11.69 -17.66 9.29
N ALA A 52 11.54 -18.95 9.61
CA ALA A 52 12.33 -20.03 9.02
C ALA A 52 11.60 -20.54 7.78
N PRO A 53 12.10 -20.25 6.57
CA PRO A 53 11.57 -20.80 5.34
C PRO A 53 12.20 -22.19 5.18
N ARG A 54 11.73 -23.18 5.95
CA ARG A 54 12.11 -24.60 5.75
C ARG A 54 10.93 -25.52 6.01
N GLY A 55 9.89 -25.36 5.19
CA GLY A 55 9.28 -26.54 4.58
C GLY A 55 10.06 -26.85 3.31
N GLU A 56 10.16 -28.12 2.93
CA GLU A 56 10.58 -28.50 1.57
C GLU A 56 9.78 -27.65 0.57
N GLY A 57 10.42 -26.61 -0.01
CA GLY A 57 9.78 -25.75 -1.01
C GLY A 57 9.91 -24.24 -0.84
N THR A 58 10.34 -23.64 0.28
CA THR A 58 10.53 -22.18 0.35
C THR A 58 11.84 -21.74 -0.29
N THR A 59 11.90 -21.81 -1.61
CA THR A 59 13.02 -21.29 -2.40
C THR A 59 13.04 -19.76 -2.32
N THR A 60 14.19 -19.12 -2.54
CA THR A 60 14.31 -17.66 -2.69
C THR A 60 13.23 -17.09 -3.63
N ALA A 61 12.86 -17.84 -4.68
CA ALA A 61 11.80 -17.47 -5.60
C ALA A 61 10.44 -17.26 -4.91
N ASN A 62 10.09 -18.07 -3.90
CA ASN A 62 8.82 -17.90 -3.18
C ASN A 62 8.79 -16.62 -2.35
N VAL A 63 9.94 -16.23 -1.77
CA VAL A 63 10.04 -14.95 -1.05
C VAL A 63 9.82 -13.81 -2.03
N TYR A 64 10.48 -13.84 -3.20
CA TYR A 64 10.33 -12.80 -4.21
C TYR A 64 8.90 -12.74 -4.75
N ALA A 65 8.28 -13.89 -5.02
CA ALA A 65 6.90 -13.98 -5.49
C ALA A 65 5.88 -13.49 -4.45
N ALA A 66 6.22 -13.47 -3.17
CA ALA A 66 5.37 -12.99 -2.08
C ALA A 66 5.59 -11.50 -1.74
N LEU A 67 6.59 -10.83 -2.32
CA LEU A 67 6.80 -9.41 -2.07
C LEU A 67 5.72 -8.57 -2.74
N ARG A 68 5.18 -7.60 -2.00
CA ARG A 68 4.25 -6.60 -2.52
C ARG A 68 4.60 -5.20 -1.99
N PRO A 69 4.48 -4.15 -2.81
CA PRO A 69 4.48 -2.80 -2.30
C PRO A 69 3.16 -2.54 -1.58
N ARG A 70 3.23 -1.80 -0.47
CA ARG A 70 2.06 -1.31 0.26
C ARG A 70 2.20 0.15 0.59
N LEU A 71 1.14 0.91 0.36
CA LEU A 71 1.01 2.23 0.94
C LEU A 71 0.57 2.10 2.39
N LYS A 72 1.13 2.96 3.24
CA LYS A 72 0.71 3.15 4.62
C LYS A 72 0.51 4.65 4.90
N PRO A 73 -0.39 5.02 5.81
CA PRO A 73 -0.57 6.41 6.21
C PRO A 73 0.68 6.92 6.95
N VAL A 74 0.93 8.22 6.83
CA VAL A 74 2.02 8.95 7.49
C VAL A 74 1.46 10.27 8.02
N GLU A 75 1.58 10.51 9.33
CA GLU A 75 0.90 11.64 9.98
C GLU A 75 1.72 12.94 10.01
N ASP A 76 3.04 12.87 9.91
CA ASP A 76 3.96 14.02 10.02
C ASP A 76 4.24 14.71 8.68
N GLY A 77 3.64 14.21 7.60
CA GLY A 77 3.81 14.77 6.28
C GLY A 77 5.12 14.38 5.59
N THR A 78 5.84 13.37 6.09
CA THR A 78 7.11 12.89 5.51
C THR A 78 6.93 11.67 4.60
N GLY A 79 5.73 11.49 4.04
CA GLY A 79 5.48 10.42 3.09
C GLY A 79 6.37 10.53 1.84
N ASN A 80 6.72 9.38 1.26
CA ASN A 80 7.62 9.32 0.09
C ASN A 80 6.89 9.07 -1.23
N PHE A 81 5.57 8.87 -1.19
CA PHE A 81 4.72 8.77 -2.37
C PHE A 81 3.84 10.02 -2.48
N THR A 82 2.97 10.23 -1.48
CA THR A 82 2.31 11.51 -1.22
C THR A 82 2.83 12.09 0.09
N ARG A 83 2.45 13.32 0.42
CA ARG A 83 2.84 13.93 1.71
C ARG A 83 2.43 13.06 2.91
N ASP A 84 1.27 12.42 2.83
CA ASP A 84 0.65 11.66 3.91
C ASP A 84 0.65 10.14 3.70
N THR A 85 1.34 9.63 2.68
CA THR A 85 1.49 8.19 2.48
C THR A 85 2.92 7.79 2.13
N GLN A 86 3.33 6.63 2.62
CA GLN A 86 4.64 6.04 2.33
C GLN A 86 4.49 4.66 1.70
N LEU A 87 5.26 4.42 0.64
CA LEU A 87 5.45 3.11 0.05
C LEU A 87 6.44 2.31 0.90
N THR A 88 6.01 1.12 1.31
CA THR A 88 6.83 0.11 1.99
C THR A 88 6.75 -1.21 1.23
N VAL A 89 7.69 -2.11 1.48
CA VAL A 89 7.60 -3.50 1.01
C VAL A 89 7.00 -4.36 2.13
N VAL A 90 6.12 -5.28 1.75
CA VAL A 90 5.56 -6.29 2.62
C VAL A 90 5.78 -7.68 2.04
N LEU A 91 5.78 -8.68 2.92
CA LEU A 91 5.64 -10.09 2.54
C LEU A 91 4.17 -10.48 2.69
N ASP A 92 3.56 -10.96 1.61
CA ASP A 92 2.26 -11.60 1.65
C ASP A 92 2.41 -13.05 2.13
N THR A 93 1.76 -13.38 3.25
CA THR A 93 1.80 -14.72 3.84
C THR A 93 0.54 -15.53 3.55
N GLY A 94 -0.39 -15.01 2.73
CA GLY A 94 -1.71 -15.60 2.46
C GLY A 94 -2.73 -15.34 3.57
N ASP A 95 -2.31 -15.36 4.84
CA ASP A 95 -3.15 -14.99 5.99
C ASP A 95 -3.02 -13.50 6.38
N GLY A 96 -2.19 -12.73 5.67
CA GLY A 96 -1.97 -11.31 5.92
C GLY A 96 -0.64 -10.78 5.38
N PHE A 97 -0.32 -9.54 5.75
CA PHE A 97 0.90 -8.86 5.32
C PHE A 97 1.85 -8.63 6.47
N LYS A 98 3.14 -8.85 6.21
CA LYS A 98 4.22 -8.50 7.13
C LYS A 98 5.09 -7.39 6.54
N THR A 99 5.05 -6.22 7.17
CA THR A 99 5.91 -5.09 6.77
C THR A 99 7.39 -5.42 6.95
N MET A 100 8.16 -5.18 5.89
CA MET A 100 9.59 -5.44 5.85
C MET A 100 10.36 -4.15 6.12
N THR A 101 11.20 -4.16 7.17
CA THR A 101 12.13 -3.05 7.43
C THR A 101 13.32 -3.12 6.48
N GLU A 102 14.02 -2.00 6.26
CA GLU A 102 15.27 -1.97 5.47
C GLU A 102 16.27 -3.03 5.92
N ARG A 103 16.45 -3.16 7.24
CA ARG A 103 17.32 -4.18 7.83
C ARG A 103 16.82 -5.61 7.57
N ALA A 104 15.52 -5.83 7.48
CA ALA A 104 14.96 -7.13 7.14
C ALA A 104 15.14 -7.46 5.65
N LEU A 105 14.93 -6.49 4.77
CA LEU A 105 15.17 -6.61 3.33
C LEU A 105 16.65 -6.92 3.04
N ALA A 106 17.56 -6.14 3.62
CA ALA A 106 19.01 -6.31 3.45
C ALA A 106 19.56 -7.66 3.93
N ARG A 107 18.82 -8.42 4.74
CA ARG A 107 19.19 -9.79 5.14
C ARG A 107 18.80 -10.84 4.11
N ILE A 108 17.91 -10.51 3.17
CA ILE A 108 17.43 -11.40 2.12
C ILE A 108 18.24 -11.15 0.84
N ASP A 109 18.28 -9.90 0.39
CA ASP A 109 19.03 -9.43 -0.78
C ASP A 109 19.18 -7.89 -0.72
N GLU A 110 19.77 -7.29 -1.75
CA GLU A 110 19.80 -5.84 -1.94
C GLU A 110 18.37 -5.25 -1.90
N PRO A 111 18.10 -4.26 -1.01
CA PRO A 111 16.76 -3.69 -0.85
C PRO A 111 16.14 -3.17 -2.14
N ASP A 112 16.92 -2.53 -3.02
CA ASP A 112 16.42 -2.02 -4.30
C ASP A 112 15.99 -3.13 -5.26
N THR A 113 16.70 -4.26 -5.25
CA THR A 113 16.31 -5.45 -6.02
C THR A 113 14.99 -6.02 -5.51
N LEU A 114 14.78 -6.08 -4.19
CA LEU A 114 13.53 -6.54 -3.60
C LEU A 114 12.36 -5.57 -3.85
N ARG A 115 12.61 -4.24 -3.84
CA ARG A 115 11.60 -3.24 -4.23
C ARG A 115 11.18 -3.39 -5.69
N ARG A 116 12.14 -3.60 -6.60
CA ARG A 116 11.84 -3.88 -8.01
C ARG A 116 11.02 -5.15 -8.17
N ALA A 117 11.37 -6.23 -7.47
CA ALA A 117 10.58 -7.47 -7.49
C ALA A 117 9.15 -7.24 -6.99
N ALA A 118 8.98 -6.50 -5.90
CA ALA A 118 7.66 -6.13 -5.38
C ALA A 118 6.85 -5.34 -6.42
N GLN A 119 7.47 -4.35 -7.08
CA GLN A 119 6.83 -3.57 -8.15
C GLN A 119 6.41 -4.44 -9.35
N VAL A 120 7.27 -5.37 -9.78
CA VAL A 120 6.92 -6.34 -10.84
C VAL A 120 5.70 -7.17 -10.46
N ASN A 121 5.64 -7.65 -9.21
CA ASN A 121 4.48 -8.41 -8.74
C ASN A 121 3.21 -7.56 -8.67
N LEU A 122 3.29 -6.30 -8.24
CA LEU A 122 2.15 -5.40 -8.25
C LEU A 122 1.58 -5.24 -9.67
N ARG A 123 2.45 -5.04 -10.66
CA ARG A 123 2.02 -4.96 -12.07
C ARG A 123 1.33 -6.24 -12.54
N ALA A 124 1.90 -7.39 -12.20
CA ALA A 124 1.28 -8.68 -12.50
C ALA A 124 -0.08 -8.86 -11.79
N ASP A 125 -0.22 -8.40 -10.55
CA ASP A 125 -1.51 -8.45 -9.84
C ASP A 125 -2.56 -7.58 -10.53
N ILE A 126 -2.20 -6.36 -10.97
CA ILE A 126 -3.07 -5.45 -11.73
C ILE A 126 -3.56 -6.13 -13.01
N GLU A 127 -2.63 -6.71 -13.78
CA GLU A 127 -2.92 -7.41 -15.04
C GLU A 127 -3.75 -8.70 -14.85
N SER A 128 -3.57 -9.39 -13.72
CA SER A 128 -4.33 -10.60 -13.38
C SER A 128 -5.81 -10.35 -13.07
N THR A 129 -6.25 -9.09 -13.15
CA THR A 129 -7.61 -8.60 -12.96
C THR A 129 -8.09 -8.82 -11.53
N PHE A 130 -7.80 -7.85 -10.65
CA PHE A 130 -8.59 -7.69 -9.42
C PHE A 130 -10.08 -7.66 -9.78
N ASP A 131 -10.95 -8.18 -8.92
CA ASP A 131 -12.39 -7.93 -9.06
C ASP A 131 -12.64 -6.45 -8.75
N VAL A 132 -12.55 -5.62 -9.80
CA VAL A 132 -12.63 -4.16 -9.73
C VAL A 132 -13.97 -3.68 -10.25
N GLN A 133 -14.60 -2.83 -9.45
CA GLN A 133 -15.75 -2.05 -9.85
C GLN A 133 -15.31 -0.63 -10.21
N VAL A 134 -15.72 -0.19 -11.40
CA VAL A 134 -15.48 1.18 -11.88
C VAL A 134 -16.81 1.91 -11.95
N THR A 135 -16.94 3.01 -11.21
CA THR A 135 -18.18 3.77 -11.10
C THR A 135 -17.94 5.24 -11.30
N GLU A 136 -18.70 5.86 -12.20
CA GLU A 136 -18.71 7.32 -12.37
C GLU A 136 -19.49 7.98 -11.23
N ARG A 137 -18.96 9.09 -10.73
CA ARG A 137 -19.51 9.91 -9.64
C ARG A 137 -19.71 11.35 -10.16
N GLU A 138 -20.29 12.19 -9.33
CA GLU A 138 -20.44 13.63 -9.63
C GLU A 138 -19.08 14.30 -9.92
N GLY A 139 -19.09 15.41 -10.65
CA GLY A 139 -17.88 16.19 -10.95
C GLY A 139 -16.84 15.48 -11.80
N GLY A 140 -17.24 14.49 -12.61
CA GLY A 140 -16.33 13.74 -13.49
C GLY A 140 -15.38 12.78 -12.75
N VAL A 141 -15.63 12.54 -11.46
CA VAL A 141 -14.81 11.63 -10.65
C VAL A 141 -15.17 10.18 -10.96
N ILE A 142 -14.17 9.36 -11.19
CA ILE A 142 -14.28 7.92 -11.39
C ILE A 142 -13.74 7.23 -10.15
N SER A 143 -14.56 6.34 -9.58
CA SER A 143 -14.18 5.44 -8.50
C SER A 143 -13.72 4.11 -9.06
N ILE A 144 -12.55 3.66 -8.64
CA ILE A 144 -11.98 2.36 -8.94
C ILE A 144 -11.84 1.62 -7.60
N GLU A 145 -12.67 0.61 -7.38
CA GLU A 145 -12.81 -0.09 -6.11
C GLU A 145 -12.53 -1.58 -6.30
N ALA A 146 -11.57 -2.15 -5.58
CA ALA A 146 -11.29 -3.59 -5.60
C ALA A 146 -12.02 -4.32 -4.46
N VAL A 147 -12.58 -5.49 -4.77
CA VAL A 147 -13.20 -6.37 -3.78
C VAL A 147 -12.15 -7.32 -3.20
N GLY A 148 -11.89 -7.20 -1.90
CA GLY A 148 -11.00 -8.12 -1.18
C GLY A 148 -9.52 -7.99 -1.56
N SER A 149 -9.12 -6.91 -2.24
CA SER A 149 -7.74 -6.63 -2.61
C SER A 149 -7.32 -5.19 -2.29
N GLU A 150 -6.01 -5.03 -2.19
CA GLU A 150 -5.30 -3.80 -1.83
C GLU A 150 -4.88 -3.03 -3.08
N LEU A 151 -5.85 -2.37 -3.71
CA LEU A 151 -5.67 -1.59 -4.93
C LEU A 151 -4.85 -0.31 -4.74
N ALA A 152 -4.90 0.35 -3.57
CA ALA A 152 -4.34 1.68 -3.39
C ALA A 152 -2.84 1.77 -3.72
N SER A 153 -2.10 0.68 -3.50
CA SER A 153 -0.66 0.63 -3.82
C SER A 153 -0.38 0.72 -5.33
N ALA A 154 -1.36 0.34 -6.14
CA ALA A 154 -1.34 0.51 -7.59
C ALA A 154 -1.37 1.99 -8.01
N ALA A 155 -1.76 2.92 -7.13
CA ALA A 155 -1.66 4.36 -7.42
C ALA A 155 -0.21 4.83 -7.65
N THR A 156 0.80 4.04 -7.26
CA THR A 156 2.19 4.32 -7.63
C THR A 156 2.48 4.16 -9.13
N ASP A 157 1.59 3.47 -9.86
CA ASP A 157 1.59 3.33 -11.31
C ASP A 157 0.19 3.65 -11.87
N LEU A 158 -0.28 4.88 -11.62
CA LEU A 158 -1.61 5.34 -12.03
C LEU A 158 -1.85 5.15 -13.54
N ALA A 159 -0.83 5.35 -14.38
CA ALA A 159 -0.95 5.14 -15.81
C ALA A 159 -1.40 3.71 -16.13
N MET A 160 -0.72 2.70 -15.57
CA MET A 160 -1.11 1.30 -15.73
C MET A 160 -2.51 1.01 -15.17
N VAL A 161 -2.85 1.52 -13.99
CA VAL A 161 -4.19 1.34 -13.39
C VAL A 161 -5.28 1.86 -14.34
N LEU A 162 -5.10 3.04 -14.92
CA LEU A 162 -6.06 3.60 -15.85
C LEU A 162 -6.09 2.85 -17.18
N ASP A 163 -4.93 2.48 -17.72
CA ASP A 163 -4.85 1.66 -18.94
C ASP A 163 -5.59 0.32 -18.78
N THR A 164 -5.59 -0.27 -17.58
CA THR A 164 -6.30 -1.52 -17.29
C THR A 164 -7.79 -1.31 -17.00
N PHE A 165 -8.15 -0.38 -16.12
CA PHE A 165 -9.51 -0.30 -15.57
C PHE A 165 -10.35 0.86 -16.12
N ALA A 166 -9.73 1.95 -16.58
CA ALA A 166 -10.43 3.13 -17.08
C ALA A 166 -9.70 3.78 -18.28
N PRO A 167 -9.48 3.05 -19.39
CA PRO A 167 -8.57 3.46 -20.47
C PRO A 167 -9.04 4.67 -21.28
N ARG A 168 -10.27 5.13 -21.06
CA ARG A 168 -10.89 6.25 -21.77
C ARG A 168 -10.71 7.60 -21.09
N ILE A 169 -10.12 7.62 -19.88
CA ILE A 169 -9.86 8.87 -19.16
C ILE A 169 -8.78 9.65 -19.92
N ASP A 170 -9.09 10.91 -20.26
CA ASP A 170 -8.08 11.82 -20.77
C ASP A 170 -7.13 12.25 -19.64
N ARG A 171 -5.84 12.16 -19.90
CA ARG A 171 -4.76 12.50 -18.98
C ARG A 171 -3.82 13.55 -19.57
N SER A 172 -4.20 14.16 -20.68
CA SER A 172 -3.42 15.17 -21.39
C SER A 172 -3.05 16.39 -20.54
N GLN A 173 -3.92 16.77 -19.59
CA GLN A 173 -3.69 17.88 -18.66
C GLN A 173 -3.32 17.43 -17.25
N GLY A 174 -3.08 16.12 -17.05
CA GLY A 174 -2.89 15.49 -15.76
C GLY A 174 -4.20 14.97 -15.14
N LEU A 175 -4.09 14.46 -13.92
CA LEU A 175 -5.18 13.82 -13.18
C LEU A 175 -5.23 14.35 -11.76
N LEU A 176 -6.43 14.53 -11.24
CA LEU A 176 -6.65 14.60 -9.80
C LEU A 176 -6.90 13.19 -9.28
N PHE A 177 -6.41 12.88 -8.08
CA PHE A 177 -6.71 11.59 -7.47
C PHE A 177 -6.74 11.65 -5.94
N GLY A 178 -7.36 10.63 -5.34
CA GLY A 178 -7.39 10.41 -3.90
C GLY A 178 -7.43 8.91 -3.57
N ILE A 179 -6.82 8.53 -2.45
CA ILE A 179 -6.70 7.12 -2.01
C ILE A 179 -7.19 6.97 -0.56
N PRO A 180 -8.52 7.05 -0.32
CA PRO A 180 -9.07 7.08 1.04
C PRO A 180 -8.88 5.79 1.82
N SER A 181 -8.75 4.66 1.11
CA SER A 181 -8.70 3.33 1.68
C SER A 181 -7.73 2.47 0.88
N HIS A 182 -7.38 1.33 1.43
CA HIS A 182 -6.51 0.34 0.80
C HIS A 182 -7.08 -0.27 -0.48
N SER A 183 -8.40 -0.23 -0.68
CA SER A 183 -9.10 -0.87 -1.80
C SER A 183 -9.68 0.12 -2.81
N THR A 184 -9.47 1.43 -2.63
CA THR A 184 -10.16 2.46 -3.41
C THR A 184 -9.19 3.51 -3.94
N ILE A 185 -9.34 3.82 -5.23
CA ILE A 185 -8.71 4.96 -5.89
C ILE A 185 -9.83 5.80 -6.52
N TYR A 186 -9.88 7.08 -6.19
CA TYR A 186 -10.67 8.06 -6.93
C TYR A 186 -9.76 8.80 -7.90
N VAL A 187 -10.24 9.02 -9.13
CA VAL A 187 -9.51 9.77 -10.17
C VAL A 187 -10.46 10.72 -10.88
N ALA A 188 -9.97 11.85 -11.36
CA ALA A 188 -10.68 12.74 -12.26
C ALA A 188 -9.72 13.35 -13.28
N PRO A 189 -10.08 13.42 -14.57
CA PRO A 189 -9.30 14.17 -15.56
C PRO A 189 -9.23 15.64 -15.15
N VAL A 190 -8.09 16.28 -15.39
CA VAL A 190 -7.98 17.73 -15.23
C VAL A 190 -8.59 18.40 -16.46
N GLU A 191 -9.59 19.25 -16.23
CA GLU A 191 -10.28 20.02 -17.27
C GLU A 191 -10.49 21.47 -16.80
N ALA A 192 -10.01 22.45 -17.58
CA ALA A 192 -10.04 23.86 -17.18
C ALA A 192 -11.44 24.40 -16.82
N GLY A 193 -11.47 25.40 -15.93
CA GLY A 193 -12.70 26.10 -15.54
C GLY A 193 -13.54 25.36 -14.50
N GLN A 194 -14.87 25.37 -14.71
CA GLN A 194 -15.84 24.80 -13.76
C GLN A 194 -15.65 23.29 -13.52
N PRO A 195 -15.37 22.45 -14.54
CA PRO A 195 -15.13 21.02 -14.33
C PRO A 195 -14.02 20.72 -13.30
N LEU A 196 -12.90 21.46 -13.33
CA LEU A 196 -11.84 21.32 -12.32
C LEU A 196 -12.33 21.64 -10.91
N ILE A 197 -13.14 22.68 -10.74
CA ILE A 197 -13.72 23.04 -9.44
C ILE A 197 -14.64 21.92 -8.94
N ASP A 198 -15.49 21.39 -9.81
CA ASP A 198 -16.43 20.33 -9.47
C ASP A 198 -15.70 19.04 -9.08
N ALA A 199 -14.66 18.68 -9.83
CA ALA A 199 -13.81 17.52 -9.55
C ALA A 199 -13.07 17.66 -8.21
N LEU A 200 -12.44 18.81 -7.93
CA LEU A 200 -11.74 19.09 -6.68
C LEU A 200 -12.69 18.99 -5.47
N ASN A 201 -13.87 19.60 -5.56
CA ASN A 201 -14.87 19.56 -4.50
C ASN A 201 -15.42 18.15 -4.26
N CYS A 202 -15.69 17.41 -5.34
CA CYS A 202 -16.17 16.03 -5.25
C CYS A 202 -15.12 15.12 -4.59
N LEU A 203 -13.88 15.16 -5.07
CA LEU A 203 -12.77 14.39 -4.50
C LEU A 203 -12.56 14.69 -3.01
N ALA A 204 -12.50 15.97 -2.64
CA ALA A 204 -12.33 16.37 -1.25
C ALA A 204 -13.45 15.82 -0.37
N LYS A 205 -14.71 15.93 -0.81
CA LYS A 205 -15.87 15.39 -0.08
C LYS A 205 -15.76 13.87 0.08
N LEU A 206 -15.46 13.13 -1.00
CA LEU A 206 -15.34 11.68 -0.98
C LEU A 206 -14.22 11.22 -0.04
N CYS A 207 -13.05 11.86 -0.09
CA CYS A 207 -11.92 11.52 0.77
C CYS A 207 -12.16 11.83 2.26
N VAL A 208 -12.86 12.91 2.61
CA VAL A 208 -13.22 13.20 4.02
C VAL A 208 -14.28 12.24 4.54
N THR A 209 -15.32 12.00 3.75
CA THR A 209 -16.51 11.27 4.20
C THR A 209 -16.36 9.75 4.12
N TYR A 210 -15.24 9.24 3.62
CA TYR A 210 -15.03 7.81 3.47
C TYR A 210 -15.21 7.09 4.83
N PRO A 211 -16.04 6.02 4.90
CA PRO A 211 -16.48 5.43 6.16
C PRO A 211 -15.42 4.51 6.78
N THR A 212 -14.30 5.09 7.23
CA THR A 212 -13.22 4.38 7.91
C THR A 212 -12.75 5.14 9.15
N GLY A 213 -12.46 4.40 10.22
CA GLY A 213 -11.87 4.96 11.45
C GLY A 213 -10.41 5.37 11.27
N GLN A 214 -9.71 4.80 10.28
CA GLN A 214 -8.32 5.11 9.94
C GLN A 214 -8.17 5.08 8.42
N PRO A 215 -8.29 6.22 7.72
CA PRO A 215 -8.09 6.28 6.29
C PRO A 215 -6.61 6.15 5.93
N LEU A 216 -6.35 5.65 4.72
CA LEU A 216 -5.00 5.59 4.16
C LEU A 216 -4.49 7.01 3.85
N SER A 217 -5.32 7.83 3.22
CA SER A 217 -5.09 9.25 2.99
C SER A 217 -6.43 9.98 3.01
N ARG A 218 -6.48 11.21 3.53
CA ARG A 218 -7.65 12.09 3.35
C ARG A 218 -7.42 13.12 2.26
N LEU A 219 -6.24 13.16 1.66
CA LEU A 219 -5.81 14.29 0.84
C LEU A 219 -6.16 14.05 -0.63
N VAL A 220 -6.30 15.17 -1.34
CA VAL A 220 -6.37 15.24 -2.80
C VAL A 220 -4.98 15.53 -3.35
N HIS A 221 -4.65 14.82 -4.42
CA HIS A 221 -3.36 14.87 -5.09
C HIS A 221 -3.54 15.16 -6.59
N PHE A 222 -2.48 15.65 -7.21
CA PHE A 222 -2.35 15.86 -8.63
C PHE A 222 -1.26 14.93 -9.17
N TRP A 223 -1.53 14.31 -10.32
CA TRP A 223 -0.58 13.50 -11.04
C TRP A 223 -0.39 14.06 -12.46
N MET A 224 0.86 14.18 -12.90
CA MET A 224 1.20 14.53 -14.28
C MET A 224 2.55 13.90 -14.64
N ASP A 225 2.60 13.14 -15.72
CA ASP A 225 3.82 12.52 -16.26
C ASP A 225 4.67 11.77 -15.21
N GLY A 226 4.00 11.06 -14.30
CA GLY A 226 4.66 10.27 -13.24
C GLY A 226 5.03 11.07 -11.98
N ALA A 227 4.90 12.40 -12.00
CA ALA A 227 5.07 13.25 -10.82
C ALA A 227 3.76 13.34 -10.03
N VAL A 228 3.87 13.36 -8.70
CA VAL A 228 2.73 13.48 -7.78
C VAL A 228 2.92 14.67 -6.86
N ASP A 229 1.95 15.57 -6.86
CA ASP A 229 1.86 16.72 -5.96
C ASP A 229 0.68 16.54 -5.01
N THR A 230 0.87 16.87 -3.72
CA THR A 230 -0.25 16.91 -2.77
C THR A 230 -0.85 18.31 -2.75
N LEU A 231 -2.10 18.43 -3.19
CA LEU A 231 -2.79 19.72 -3.37
C LEU A 231 -3.52 20.20 -2.12
N SER A 232 -3.46 19.47 -1.01
CA SER A 232 -4.38 19.72 0.09
C SER A 232 -3.81 19.37 1.45
N SER A 233 -4.45 19.90 2.48
CA SER A 233 -4.18 19.58 3.88
C SER A 233 -5.49 19.30 4.61
N PHE A 234 -5.43 18.51 5.67
CA PHE A 234 -6.59 18.22 6.50
C PHE A 234 -6.60 19.10 7.74
N ASP A 235 -7.61 19.96 7.85
CA ASP A 235 -7.90 20.72 9.06
C ASP A 235 -8.67 19.84 10.03
N ARG A 236 -8.02 19.45 11.13
CA ARG A 236 -8.59 18.56 12.15
C ARG A 236 -9.69 19.24 12.96
N ASP A 237 -9.60 20.55 13.15
CA ASP A 237 -10.55 21.32 13.96
C ASP A 237 -11.84 21.56 13.19
N ALA A 238 -11.72 21.89 11.90
CA ALA A 238 -12.88 22.03 11.00
C ALA A 238 -13.43 20.69 10.48
N GLY A 239 -12.65 19.60 10.59
CA GLY A 239 -12.99 18.31 10.00
C GLY A 239 -13.07 18.36 8.48
N ALA A 240 -12.27 19.23 7.85
CA ALA A 240 -12.39 19.58 6.44
C ALA A 240 -11.04 19.54 5.71
N ILE A 241 -11.08 19.36 4.39
CA ILE A 241 -9.91 19.51 3.53
C ILE A 241 -9.81 20.96 3.08
N VAL A 242 -8.60 21.50 3.17
CA VAL A 242 -8.22 22.78 2.56
C VAL A 242 -7.42 22.48 1.30
N ILE A 243 -7.96 22.86 0.15
CA ILE A 243 -7.30 22.69 -1.16
C ILE A 243 -6.45 23.92 -1.44
N THR A 244 -5.16 23.70 -1.71
CA THR A 244 -4.19 24.67 -2.19
C THR A 244 -3.63 24.16 -3.53
N PRO A 245 -4.25 24.53 -4.67
CA PRO A 245 -3.79 24.10 -5.98
C PRO A 245 -2.37 24.61 -6.26
N ASN A 246 -1.60 23.88 -7.08
CA ASN A 246 -0.32 24.37 -7.59
C ASN A 246 -0.52 25.46 -8.67
N ASP A 247 0.54 26.18 -9.03
CA ASP A 247 0.48 27.28 -9.99
C ASP A 247 -0.09 26.88 -11.36
N TYR A 248 0.11 25.63 -11.77
CA TYR A 248 -0.46 25.09 -12.99
C TYR A 248 -1.98 24.99 -12.90
N LEU A 249 -2.52 24.33 -11.87
CA LEU A 249 -3.95 24.23 -11.65
C LEU A 249 -4.60 25.58 -11.37
N THR A 250 -3.92 26.48 -10.66
CA THR A 250 -4.40 27.85 -10.44
C THR A 250 -4.60 28.60 -11.76
N ARG A 251 -3.76 28.38 -12.78
CA ARG A 251 -3.97 28.97 -14.11
C ARG A 251 -5.20 28.39 -14.81
N LEU A 252 -5.41 27.08 -14.71
CA LEU A 252 -6.58 26.41 -15.29
C LEU A 252 -7.91 26.77 -14.60
N LEU A 253 -7.85 27.20 -13.33
CA LEU A 253 -9.00 27.72 -12.58
C LEU A 253 -9.39 29.14 -12.98
N ARG A 254 -8.53 29.88 -13.69
CA ARG A 254 -8.87 31.25 -14.11
C ARG A 254 -9.93 31.21 -15.21
N PRO A 255 -10.95 32.09 -15.17
CA PRO A 255 -12.01 32.16 -16.18
C PRO A 255 -11.49 32.34 -17.62
N ASP A 256 -10.27 32.86 -17.79
CA ASP A 256 -9.72 33.27 -19.08
C ASP A 256 -8.87 32.18 -19.78
N GLY A 257 -8.69 31.00 -19.17
CA GLY A 257 -8.18 29.80 -19.85
C GLY A 257 -6.81 29.88 -20.54
N ASN A 258 -6.02 30.95 -20.34
CA ASN A 258 -4.74 31.11 -21.04
C ASN A 258 -3.60 30.43 -20.27
N ALA A 259 -3.00 29.42 -20.91
CA ALA A 259 -1.82 28.70 -20.43
C ALA A 259 -0.50 29.49 -20.54
N GLU A 260 -0.52 30.72 -21.07
CA GLU A 260 0.68 31.54 -21.27
C GLU A 260 0.67 32.80 -20.39
N GLY A 261 1.69 32.88 -19.54
CA GLY A 261 2.14 34.04 -18.79
C GLY A 261 3.60 33.82 -18.41
#